data_AF-A0A2G9NNQ4-F1
#
_entry.id   AF-A0A2G9NNQ4-F1
#
_cell.length_a   1.000
_cell.length_b   1.000
_cell.length_c   1.000
_cell.angle_alpha   90.00
_cell.angle_beta   90.00
_cell.angle_gamma   90.00
#
_symmetry.space_group_name_H-M   'P 1'
#
loop_
_entity.id
_entity.type
_entity.pdbx_description
1 polymer ?
#
loop_
_entity_poly.entity_id
_entity_poly.type
_entity_poly.pdbx_seq_one_letter_code
_entity_poly.pdbx_strand_id
1 'polypeptide(L)'
;MKKNQEKIKKIIKEVKERITLNEEELSEINSNAKKIISLLRESIKKNKVIAEVFVGGSVAKKTVIKSGIIDVDLYLRFKDNKEMKKFEKVVKGIKKEHKMIHGSRDYYRIKEGTIVYEIIPVLRISSPKKAENVTDLSYYHVNYVLGKIR
;
A
#
# COMPACT_ATOMS: atom_id res chain seq x y z
N MET A 1 19.80 39.05 1.07
CA MET A 1 19.12 37.87 1.67
C MET A 1 17.76 37.53 1.03
N LYS A 2 16.81 38.47 0.89
CA LYS A 2 15.45 38.18 0.34
C LYS A 2 15.44 37.56 -1.08
N LYS A 3 16.28 38.05 -2.00
CA LYS A 3 16.37 37.56 -3.40
C LYS A 3 16.78 36.08 -3.51
N ASN A 4 17.64 35.61 -2.59
CA ASN A 4 18.03 34.19 -2.54
C ASN A 4 16.92 33.30 -1.98
N GLN A 5 16.13 33.80 -1.02
CA GLN A 5 14.98 33.07 -0.48
C GLN A 5 13.88 32.88 -1.54
N GLU A 6 13.62 33.89 -2.38
CA GLU A 6 12.65 33.77 -3.49
C GLU A 6 13.12 32.76 -4.54
N LYS A 7 14.40 32.79 -4.91
CA LYS A 7 14.99 31.81 -5.83
C LYS A 7 14.88 30.38 -5.29
N ILE A 8 15.15 30.18 -4.00
CA ILE A 8 15.00 28.87 -3.34
C ILE A 8 13.53 28.41 -3.37
N LYS A 9 12.58 29.28 -3.02
CA LYS A 9 11.14 28.96 -3.06
C LYS A 9 10.69 28.53 -4.46
N LYS A 10 11.16 29.23 -5.50
CA LYS A 10 10.85 28.88 -6.89
C LYS A 10 11.37 27.49 -7.27
N ILE A 11 12.64 27.19 -6.95
CA ILE A 11 13.23 25.87 -7.21
C ILE A 11 12.46 24.77 -6.48
N ILE A 12 12.13 24.99 -5.20
CA ILE A 12 11.36 24.01 -4.41
C ILE A 12 9.98 23.77 -5.06
N LYS A 13 9.30 24.82 -5.52
CA LYS A 13 8.01 24.69 -6.20
C LYS A 13 8.13 23.87 -7.48
N GLU A 14 9.10 24.20 -8.34
CA GLU A 14 9.31 23.49 -9.61
C GLU A 14 9.67 22.01 -9.39
N VAL A 15 10.55 21.71 -8.42
CA VAL A 15 10.88 20.33 -8.07
C VAL A 15 9.67 19.60 -7.52
N LYS A 16 8.90 20.24 -6.62
CA LYS A 16 7.67 19.66 -6.07
C LYS A 16 6.68 19.28 -7.17
N GLU A 17 6.43 20.17 -8.13
CA GLU A 17 5.55 19.92 -9.27
C GLU A 17 6.03 18.75 -10.14
N ARG A 18 7.35 18.60 -10.34
CA ARG A 18 7.93 17.50 -11.12
C ARG A 18 7.82 16.14 -10.43
N ILE A 19 7.97 16.11 -9.11
CA ILE A 19 8.02 14.85 -8.34
C ILE A 19 6.66 14.44 -7.77
N THR A 20 5.64 15.28 -7.84
CA THR A 20 4.30 14.98 -7.30
C THR A 20 3.43 14.37 -8.39
N LEU A 21 2.67 13.33 -8.05
CA LEU A 21 1.60 12.84 -8.94
C LEU A 21 0.49 13.87 -9.04
N ASN A 22 -0.05 14.06 -10.23
CA ASN A 22 -1.25 14.86 -10.40
C ASN A 22 -2.50 14.09 -9.91
N GLU A 23 -3.64 14.78 -9.83
CA GLU A 23 -4.87 14.18 -9.30
C GLU A 23 -5.43 13.05 -10.18
N GLU A 24 -5.22 13.14 -11.49
CA GLU A 24 -5.67 12.15 -12.46
C GLU A 24 -4.89 10.84 -12.34
N GLU A 25 -3.56 10.91 -12.28
CA GLU A 25 -2.64 9.79 -12.03
C GLU A 25 -3.00 9.09 -10.71
N LEU A 26 -3.23 9.87 -9.64
CA LEU A 26 -3.61 9.33 -8.35
C LEU A 26 -4.99 8.66 -8.38
N SER A 27 -5.94 9.23 -9.13
CA SER A 27 -7.27 8.65 -9.32
C SER A 27 -7.22 7.32 -10.07
N GLU A 28 -6.40 7.24 -11.12
CA GLU A 28 -6.18 6.02 -11.91
C GLU A 28 -5.58 4.91 -11.04
N ILE A 29 -4.52 5.21 -10.29
CA ILE A 29 -3.89 4.26 -9.36
C ILE A 29 -4.92 3.74 -8.36
N ASN A 30 -5.73 4.63 -7.77
CA ASN A 30 -6.78 4.25 -6.83
C ASN A 30 -7.87 3.38 -7.47
N SER A 31 -8.26 3.69 -8.71
CA SER A 31 -9.25 2.90 -9.46
C SER A 31 -8.74 1.49 -9.74
N ASN A 32 -7.49 1.35 -10.18
CA ASN A 32 -6.89 0.05 -10.45
C ASN A 32 -6.63 -0.75 -9.15
N ALA A 33 -6.17 -0.09 -8.09
CA ALA A 33 -6.07 -0.71 -6.77
C ALA A 33 -7.41 -1.25 -6.27
N LYS A 34 -8.52 -0.52 -6.48
CA LYS A 34 -9.88 -0.99 -6.14
C LYS A 34 -10.26 -2.27 -6.88
N LYS A 35 -9.85 -2.44 -8.15
CA LYS A 35 -10.09 -3.67 -8.91
C LYS A 35 -9.38 -4.86 -8.26
N ILE A 36 -8.09 -4.72 -7.91
CA ILE A 36 -7.33 -5.76 -7.21
C ILE A 36 -7.93 -6.07 -5.84
N ILE A 37 -8.35 -5.05 -5.09
CA ILE A 37 -9.04 -5.20 -3.80
C ILE A 37 -10.34 -5.99 -3.95
N SER A 38 -11.13 -5.75 -5.01
CA SER A 38 -12.36 -6.52 -5.27
C SER A 38 -12.05 -8.00 -5.46
N LEU A 39 -11.06 -8.32 -6.31
CA LEU A 39 -10.61 -9.69 -6.55
C LEU A 39 -10.13 -10.37 -5.25
N LEU A 40 -9.36 -9.67 -4.43
CA LEU A 40 -8.92 -10.17 -3.13
C LEU A 40 -10.10 -10.42 -2.19
N ARG A 41 -11.08 -9.51 -2.11
CA ARG A 41 -12.29 -9.69 -1.28
C ARG A 41 -13.14 -10.87 -1.73
N GLU A 42 -13.31 -11.07 -3.03
CA GLU A 42 -13.98 -12.24 -3.59
C GLU A 42 -13.24 -13.53 -3.23
N SER A 43 -11.92 -13.54 -3.36
CA SER A 43 -11.08 -14.68 -2.98
C SER A 43 -11.16 -14.98 -1.48
N ILE A 44 -11.13 -13.96 -0.61
CA ILE A 44 -11.29 -14.09 0.84
C ILE A 44 -12.64 -14.76 1.17
N LYS A 45 -13.73 -14.27 0.56
CA LYS A 45 -15.08 -14.84 0.76
C LYS A 45 -15.15 -16.29 0.30
N LYS A 46 -14.68 -16.58 -0.91
CA LYS A 46 -14.67 -17.94 -1.49
C LYS A 46 -13.89 -18.93 -0.63
N ASN A 47 -12.77 -18.48 -0.06
CA ASN A 47 -11.92 -19.31 0.79
C ASN A 47 -12.35 -19.35 2.27
N LYS A 48 -13.45 -18.68 2.64
CA LYS A 48 -13.95 -18.56 4.02
C LYS A 48 -12.86 -18.08 4.98
N VAL A 49 -12.12 -17.06 4.55
CA VAL A 49 -11.03 -16.44 5.32
C VAL A 49 -11.55 -15.21 6.03
N ILE A 50 -11.14 -15.00 7.28
CA ILE A 50 -11.47 -13.77 8.02
C ILE A 50 -10.32 -12.79 7.87
N ALA A 51 -10.40 -11.94 6.85
CA ALA A 51 -9.42 -10.89 6.59
C ALA A 51 -10.04 -9.62 6.00
N GLU A 52 -9.42 -8.48 6.28
CA GLU A 52 -9.76 -7.17 5.68
C GLU A 52 -8.67 -6.73 4.72
N VAL A 53 -9.03 -6.00 3.66
CA VAL A 53 -8.07 -5.45 2.69
C VAL A 53 -8.10 -3.94 2.75
N PHE A 54 -6.94 -3.30 2.87
CA PHE A 54 -6.81 -1.83 2.81
C PHE A 54 -5.55 -1.39 2.03
N VAL A 55 -5.61 -0.19 1.46
CA VAL A 55 -4.44 0.46 0.84
C VAL A 55 -3.64 1.15 1.92
N GLY A 56 -2.34 0.89 1.98
CA GLY A 56 -1.42 1.58 2.89
C GLY A 56 -0.38 2.39 2.13
N GLY A 57 0.80 2.52 2.74
CA GLY A 57 1.96 3.05 2.03
C GLY A 57 1.91 4.53 1.69
N SER A 58 2.72 4.90 0.71
CA SER A 58 2.82 6.27 0.17
C SER A 58 1.53 6.70 -0.52
N VAL A 59 0.83 5.76 -1.19
CA VAL A 59 -0.45 5.99 -1.86
C VAL A 59 -1.52 6.43 -0.87
N ALA A 60 -1.73 5.69 0.22
CA ALA A 60 -2.71 6.06 1.25
C ALA A 60 -2.39 7.39 1.94
N LYS A 61 -1.09 7.73 2.03
CA LYS A 61 -0.60 8.98 2.63
C LYS A 61 -0.57 10.16 1.65
N LYS A 62 -0.85 9.95 0.34
CA LYS A 62 -0.67 10.95 -0.74
C LYS A 62 0.76 11.53 -0.79
N THR A 63 1.75 10.67 -0.58
CA THR A 63 3.19 11.03 -0.56
C THR A 63 3.98 10.28 -1.63
N VAL A 64 3.29 9.75 -2.64
CA VAL A 64 3.93 9.04 -3.75
C VAL A 64 4.79 10.03 -4.53
N ILE A 65 6.05 9.66 -4.73
CA ILE A 65 6.97 10.37 -5.60
C ILE A 65 6.79 9.80 -7.01
N LYS A 66 6.56 10.67 -7.98
CA LYS A 66 6.53 10.34 -9.39
C LYS A 66 7.90 9.80 -9.79
N SER A 67 7.97 8.48 -9.90
CA SER A 67 9.15 7.74 -10.31
C SER A 67 8.74 6.68 -11.33
N GLY A 68 9.70 6.05 -12.02
CA GLY A 68 9.40 5.11 -13.09
C GLY A 68 8.58 3.89 -12.66
N ILE A 69 8.61 3.52 -11.38
CA ILE A 69 7.83 2.42 -10.81
C ILE A 69 7.07 2.95 -9.58
N ILE A 70 5.77 2.67 -9.51
CA ILE A 70 4.93 3.07 -8.39
C ILE A 70 4.49 1.82 -7.63
N ASP A 71 4.88 1.75 -6.37
CA ASP A 71 4.45 0.68 -5.47
C ASP A 71 3.14 1.05 -4.76
N VAL A 72 2.19 0.12 -4.80
CA VAL A 72 0.88 0.22 -4.15
C VAL A 72 0.79 -0.86 -3.08
N ASP A 73 0.93 -0.46 -1.83
CA ASP A 73 0.81 -1.37 -0.68
C ASP A 73 -0.64 -1.77 -0.43
N LEU A 74 -0.96 -3.06 -0.60
CA LEU A 74 -2.24 -3.67 -0.29
C LEU A 74 -2.10 -4.62 0.89
N TYR A 75 -2.58 -4.19 2.05
CA TYR A 75 -2.47 -4.96 3.27
C TYR A 75 -3.68 -5.87 3.48
N LEU A 76 -3.43 -7.16 3.74
CA LEU A 76 -4.42 -8.15 4.15
C LEU A 76 -4.32 -8.35 5.67
N ARG A 77 -5.29 -7.82 6.41
CA ARG A 77 -5.38 -7.94 7.87
C ARG A 77 -6.12 -9.20 8.26
N PHE A 78 -5.39 -10.27 8.54
CA PHE A 78 -5.95 -11.53 9.01
C PHE A 78 -6.34 -11.45 10.47
N LYS A 79 -7.44 -12.11 10.85
CA LYS A 79 -7.90 -12.17 12.25
C LYS A 79 -6.79 -12.68 13.19
N ASP A 80 -6.08 -13.72 12.77
CA ASP A 80 -5.05 -14.41 13.55
C ASP A 80 -4.07 -15.16 12.62
N ASN A 81 -3.04 -15.77 13.21
CA ASN A 81 -2.05 -16.56 12.49
C ASN A 81 -2.64 -17.79 11.77
N LYS A 82 -3.75 -18.36 12.26
CA LYS A 82 -4.41 -19.50 11.61
C LYS A 82 -5.04 -19.07 10.29
N GLU A 83 -5.67 -17.91 10.26
CA GLU A 83 -6.20 -17.33 9.02
C GLU A 83 -5.06 -16.89 8.09
N MET A 84 -3.96 -16.33 8.62
CA MET A 84 -2.81 -15.90 7.82
C MET A 84 -2.12 -17.06 7.10
N LYS A 85 -2.12 -18.29 7.64
CA LYS A 85 -1.63 -19.48 6.92
C LYS A 85 -2.34 -19.73 5.59
N LYS A 86 -3.53 -19.15 5.39
CA LYS A 86 -4.30 -19.23 4.13
C LYS A 86 -3.95 -18.10 3.15
N PHE A 87 -2.95 -17.26 3.46
CA PHE A 87 -2.57 -16.11 2.65
C PHE A 87 -2.28 -16.48 1.20
N GLU A 88 -1.40 -17.46 0.97
CA GLU A 88 -1.09 -17.95 -0.38
C GLU A 88 -2.34 -18.42 -1.12
N LYS A 89 -3.27 -19.09 -0.43
CA LYS A 89 -4.55 -19.54 -1.01
C LYS A 89 -5.42 -18.36 -1.45
N VAL A 90 -5.44 -17.28 -0.67
CA VAL A 90 -6.17 -16.05 -1.02
C VAL A 90 -5.55 -15.40 -2.25
N VAL A 91 -4.22 -15.27 -2.29
CA VAL A 91 -3.52 -14.65 -3.42
C VAL A 91 -3.67 -15.48 -4.69
N LYS A 92 -3.42 -16.80 -4.64
CA LYS A 92 -3.62 -17.70 -5.79
C LYS A 92 -5.06 -17.72 -6.32
N GLY A 93 -6.03 -17.34 -5.49
CA GLY A 93 -7.43 -17.21 -5.89
C GLY A 93 -7.69 -16.02 -6.82
N ILE A 94 -6.81 -15.01 -6.85
CA ILE A 94 -6.89 -13.92 -7.82
C ILE A 94 -6.24 -14.40 -9.12
N LYS A 95 -7.00 -14.45 -10.21
CA LYS A 95 -6.55 -14.94 -11.53
C LYS A 95 -5.65 -13.90 -12.24
N LYS A 96 -4.56 -13.49 -11.57
CA LYS A 96 -3.56 -12.54 -12.04
C LYS A 96 -2.18 -13.15 -11.83
N GLU A 97 -1.26 -12.86 -12.74
CA GLU A 97 0.14 -13.25 -12.57
C GLU A 97 0.71 -12.56 -11.33
N HIS A 98 1.31 -13.36 -10.44
CA HIS A 98 1.87 -12.87 -9.19
C HIS A 98 3.17 -13.60 -8.88
N LYS A 99 4.09 -12.88 -8.24
CA LYS A 99 5.38 -13.43 -7.79
C LYS A 99 5.53 -13.27 -6.29
N MET A 100 5.92 -14.35 -5.60
CA MET A 100 6.26 -14.30 -4.19
C MET A 100 7.63 -13.65 -4.02
N ILE A 101 7.73 -12.73 -3.06
CA ILE A 101 8.96 -12.06 -2.65
C ILE A 101 9.20 -12.35 -1.18
N HIS A 102 10.44 -12.73 -0.86
CA HIS A 102 10.88 -12.96 0.51
C HIS A 102 11.44 -11.66 1.07
N GLY A 103 10.96 -11.26 2.24
CA GLY A 103 11.43 -10.07 2.98
C GLY A 103 11.32 -10.31 4.48
N SER A 104 11.04 -9.26 5.27
CA SER A 104 10.73 -9.43 6.71
C SER A 104 9.50 -10.32 6.95
N ARG A 105 8.65 -10.45 5.92
CA ARG A 105 7.56 -11.40 5.80
C ARG A 105 7.37 -11.67 4.31
N ASP A 106 6.92 -12.87 3.95
CA ASP A 106 6.63 -13.19 2.56
C ASP A 106 5.40 -12.40 2.08
N TYR A 107 5.51 -11.85 0.88
CA TYR A 107 4.45 -11.07 0.25
C TYR A 107 4.42 -11.35 -1.26
N TYR A 108 3.35 -10.94 -1.92
CA TYR A 108 3.20 -11.15 -3.36
C TYR A 108 3.19 -9.84 -4.11
N ARG A 109 3.79 -9.84 -5.30
CA ARG A 109 3.75 -8.73 -6.24
C ARG A 109 2.91 -9.08 -7.46
N ILE A 110 2.04 -8.16 -7.85
CA ILE A 110 1.38 -8.14 -9.16
C ILE A 110 1.90 -6.91 -9.90
N LYS A 111 2.43 -7.11 -11.11
CA LYS A 111 2.93 -6.02 -11.95
C LYS A 111 1.94 -5.71 -13.06
N GLU A 112 1.53 -4.45 -13.17
CA GLU A 112 0.71 -3.94 -14.27
C GLU A 112 1.36 -2.66 -14.81
N GLY A 113 2.11 -2.79 -15.91
CA GLY A 113 2.89 -1.68 -16.48
C GLY A 113 3.95 -1.15 -15.51
N THR A 114 3.85 0.13 -15.16
CA THR A 114 4.71 0.83 -14.20
C THR A 114 4.21 0.74 -12.76
N ILE A 115 3.04 0.12 -12.53
CA ILE A 115 2.46 -0.03 -11.19
C ILE A 115 2.74 -1.43 -10.66
N VAL A 116 3.21 -1.52 -9.43
CA VAL A 116 3.45 -2.78 -8.70
C VAL A 116 2.55 -2.80 -7.48
N TYR A 117 1.66 -3.78 -7.42
CA TYR A 117 0.82 -3.99 -6.24
C TYR A 117 1.49 -4.99 -5.32
N GLU A 118 1.84 -4.56 -4.10
CA GLU A 118 2.43 -5.41 -3.07
C GLU A 118 1.33 -5.87 -2.11
N ILE A 119 1.01 -7.15 -2.15
CA ILE A 119 -0.01 -7.77 -1.31
C ILE A 119 0.69 -8.29 -0.06
N ILE A 120 0.50 -7.61 1.07
CA ILE A 120 1.28 -7.83 2.29
C ILE A 120 0.37 -8.42 3.38
N PRO A 121 0.69 -9.60 3.95
CA PRO A 121 -0.08 -10.19 5.04
C PRO A 121 0.30 -9.57 6.39
N VAL A 122 -0.70 -9.14 7.15
CA VAL A 122 -0.55 -8.59 8.49
C VAL A 122 -1.62 -9.11 9.46
N LEU A 123 -1.33 -9.08 10.75
CA LEU A 123 -2.31 -9.41 11.78
C LEU A 123 -3.22 -8.22 12.07
N ARG A 124 -4.50 -8.51 12.29
CA ARG A 124 -5.48 -7.56 12.78
C ARG A 124 -5.27 -7.36 14.28
N ILE A 125 -4.30 -6.52 14.62
CA ILE A 125 -4.01 -6.14 15.99
C ILE A 125 -4.89 -4.97 16.46
N SER A 126 -5.24 -4.98 17.75
CA SER A 126 -6.03 -3.92 18.42
C SER A 126 -5.16 -2.80 18.98
N SER A 127 -3.88 -3.08 19.25
CA SER A 127 -2.92 -2.09 19.75
C SER A 127 -1.51 -2.40 19.24
N PRO A 128 -0.63 -1.40 19.04
CA PRO A 128 0.76 -1.60 18.61
C PRO A 128 1.56 -2.62 19.43
N LYS A 129 1.32 -2.69 20.75
CA LYS A 129 1.99 -3.63 21.67
C LYS A 129 1.75 -5.12 21.34
N LYS A 130 0.74 -5.42 20.52
CA LYS A 130 0.37 -6.78 20.11
C LYS A 130 0.95 -7.17 18.74
N ALA A 131 1.78 -6.32 18.14
CA ALA A 131 2.45 -6.64 16.89
C ALA A 131 3.40 -7.82 17.09
N GLU A 132 3.30 -8.83 16.23
CA GLU A 132 4.23 -9.96 16.20
C GLU A 132 5.32 -9.73 15.14
N ASN A 133 5.05 -8.86 14.16
CA ASN A 133 6.00 -8.40 13.17
C ASN A 133 5.89 -6.88 13.00
N VAL A 134 7.00 -6.23 12.64
CA VAL A 134 7.04 -4.78 12.39
C VAL A 134 5.99 -4.34 11.35
N THR A 135 5.67 -5.18 10.38
CA THR A 135 4.66 -4.90 9.35
C THR A 135 3.24 -4.80 9.90
N ASP A 136 2.93 -5.42 11.04
CA ASP A 136 1.59 -5.31 11.66
C ASP A 136 1.30 -3.88 12.12
N LEU A 137 2.35 -3.08 12.35
CA LEU A 137 2.26 -1.67 12.73
C LEU A 137 1.91 -0.75 11.55
N SER A 138 2.05 -1.21 10.30
CA SER A 138 1.81 -0.39 9.10
C SER A 138 0.40 0.21 9.07
N TYR A 139 -0.59 -0.49 9.62
CA TYR A 139 -1.96 0.03 9.75
C TYR A 139 -2.02 1.33 10.57
N TYR A 140 -1.23 1.44 11.64
CA TYR A 140 -1.19 2.63 12.49
C TYR A 140 -0.38 3.77 11.88
N HIS A 141 0.66 3.46 11.09
CA HIS A 141 1.52 4.46 10.47
C HIS A 141 0.77 5.38 9.49
N VAL A 142 -0.22 4.85 8.76
CA VAL A 142 -1.02 5.66 7.82
C VAL A 142 -1.77 6.74 8.58
N ASN A 143 -2.54 6.36 9.61
CA ASN A 143 -3.35 7.29 10.39
C ASN A 143 -2.48 8.29 11.17
N TYR A 144 -1.36 7.83 11.75
CA TYR A 144 -0.44 8.71 12.46
C TYR A 144 0.13 9.81 11.55
N VAL A 145 0.61 9.44 10.36
CA VAL A 145 1.21 10.39 9.42
C VAL A 145 0.16 11.37 8.88
N LEU A 146 -1.02 10.88 8.50
CA LEU A 146 -2.11 11.75 8.06
C LEU A 146 -2.54 12.76 9.13
N GLY A 147 -2.43 12.41 10.41
CA GLY A 147 -2.68 13.33 11.54
C GLY A 147 -1.57 14.36 11.79
N LYS A 148 -0.38 14.19 11.21
CA LYS A 148 0.78 15.08 11.39
C LYS A 148 1.09 15.97 10.19
N ILE A 149 0.62 15.59 9.00
CA ILE A 149 0.82 16.35 7.74
C ILE A 149 -0.34 17.33 7.49
N ARG A 150 -1.42 17.27 8.30
CA ARG A 150 -2.48 18.29 8.31
C ARG A 150 -2.01 19.61 8.92
#